data_AF-A0ABD0NYW6-F1
#
_entry.id   AF-A0ABD0NYW6-F1
#
_cell.length_a   1.000
_cell.length_b   1.000
_cell.length_c   1.000
_cell.angle_alpha   90.00
_cell.angle_beta   90.00
_cell.angle_gamma   90.00
#
_symmetry.space_group_name_H-M   'P 1'
#
loop_
_entity.id
_entity.type
_entity.pdbx_description
1 polymer ?
#
loop_
_entity_poly.entity_id
_entity_poly.type
_entity_poly.pdbx_seq_one_letter_code
_entity_poly.pdbx_strand_id
1 'polypeptide(L)' 'CVYVGNPHGVKNNDVIGRIENGERLAMPQNCPPTLYSLMTKCWAYDPSKRPRFTELKTQL' A
#
# COMPACT_ATOMS: atom_id res chain seq x y z
N CYS A 1 -1.93 -6.37 -5.21
CA CYS A 1 -1.76 -5.02 -5.78
C CYS A 1 -2.49 -5.02 -7.12
N VAL A 2 -3.76 -4.66 -7.28
CA VAL A 2 -4.56 -3.55 -6.74
C VAL A 2 -6.01 -4.06 -6.78
N TYR A 3 -6.60 -4.40 -5.66
CA TYR A 3 -8.03 -4.71 -5.54
C TYR A 3 -8.37 -4.47 -4.04
N VAL A 4 -9.50 -3.94 -3.61
CA VAL A 4 -10.88 -4.29 -3.97
C VAL A 4 -11.78 -3.12 -3.53
N GLY A 5 -12.66 -2.63 -4.41
CA GLY A 5 -13.71 -1.68 -4.00
C GLY A 5 -14.46 -0.96 -5.12
N ASN A 6 -13.99 -1.02 -6.38
CA ASN A 6 -14.71 -0.42 -7.50
C ASN A 6 -15.04 -1.48 -8.56
N PRO A 7 -16.31 -1.72 -8.91
CA PRO A 7 -16.69 -2.64 -9.99
C PRO A 7 -16.18 -2.18 -11.38
N HIS A 8 -15.70 -0.94 -11.49
CA HIS A 8 -15.06 -0.39 -12.68
C HIS A 8 -13.57 -0.22 -12.36
N GLY A 9 -12.73 -1.14 -12.85
CA GLY A 9 -11.29 -1.12 -12.59
C GLY A 9 -10.67 0.26 -12.87
N VAL A 10 -9.86 0.75 -11.94
CA VAL A 10 -9.10 1.99 -12.14
C VAL A 10 -8.11 1.74 -13.27
N LYS A 11 -8.13 2.55 -14.32
CA LYS A 11 -7.18 2.42 -15.44
C LYS A 11 -5.76 2.66 -14.89
N ASN A 12 -4.77 1.87 -15.31
CA ASN A 12 -3.40 1.97 -14.80
C ASN A 12 -2.83 3.40 -14.86
N ASN A 13 -3.19 4.19 -15.88
CA ASN A 13 -2.76 5.58 -16.01
C ASN A 13 -3.26 6.48 -14.87
N ASP A 14 -4.50 6.28 -14.43
CA ASP A 14 -5.09 7.05 -13.32
C ASP A 14 -4.45 6.64 -11.98
N VAL A 15 -4.02 5.37 -11.86
CA VAL A 15 -3.33 4.87 -10.65
C VAL A 15 -1.96 5.52 -10.50
N ILE A 16 -1.22 5.69 -11.59
CA ILE A 16 0.13 6.30 -11.55
C ILE A 16 0.05 7.72 -11.01
N GLY A 17 -0.82 8.57 -11.58
CA GLY A 17 -0.96 9.96 -11.12
C GLY A 17 -1.40 10.06 -9.65
N ARG A 18 -2.25 9.16 -9.18
CA ARG A 18 -2.64 9.09 -7.76
C ARG A 18 -1.48 8.70 -6.85
N ILE A 19 -0.67 7.73 -7.24
CA ILE A 19 0.53 7.33 -6.48
C ILE A 19 1.56 8.45 -6.42
N GLU A 20 1.77 9.16 -7.54
CA GLU A 20 2.65 10.33 -7.63
C GLU A 20 2.16 11.49 -6.75
N ASN A 21 0.84 11.70 -6.68
CA ASN A 21 0.21 12.66 -5.76
C ASN A 21 0.25 12.23 -4.28
N GLY A 22 0.85 11.08 -3.97
CA GLY A 22 0.95 10.56 -2.61
C GLY A 22 -0.30 9.82 -2.12
N GLU A 23 -1.33 9.65 -2.95
CA GLU A 23 -2.47 8.82 -2.59
C GLU A 23 -2.04 7.36 -2.45
N ARG A 24 -2.55 6.71 -1.41
CA ARG A 24 -2.32 5.31 -1.10
C ARG A 24 -3.65 4.62 -0.82
N LEU A 25 -3.63 3.29 -0.80
CA LEU A 25 -4.82 2.50 -0.53
C LEU A 25 -5.33 2.78 0.89
N ALA A 26 -6.63 3.01 1.01
CA ALA A 26 -7.29 3.11 2.30
C ALA A 26 -7.24 1.75 3.04
N MET A 27 -7.30 1.80 4.37
CA MET A 27 -7.33 0.60 5.19
C MET A 27 -8.59 -0.23 4.88
N PRO A 28 -8.45 -1.52 4.52
CA PRO A 28 -9.60 -2.41 4.34
C PRO A 28 -10.34 -2.61 5.67
N GLN A 29 -11.67 -2.78 5.64
CA GLN A 29 -12.49 -2.93 6.85
C GLN A 29 -12.14 -4.14 7.74
N ASN A 30 -11.48 -5.17 7.19
CA ASN A 30 -11.04 -6.37 7.92
C ASN A 30 -9.50 -6.44 8.10
N CYS A 31 -8.77 -5.33 7.93
CA CYS A 31 -7.32 -5.35 8.04
C CYS A 31 -6.87 -5.00 9.47
N PRO A 32 -6.01 -5.82 10.12
CA PRO A 32 -5.41 -5.46 11.39
C PRO A 32 -4.66 -4.12 11.28
N PRO A 33 -4.77 -3.21 12.27
CA PRO A 33 -4.05 -1.93 12.25
C PRO A 33 -2.52 -2.10 12.13
N THR A 34 -1.98 -3.19 12.70
CA THR A 34 -0.57 -3.57 12.61
C THR A 34 -0.16 -3.88 11.17
N LEU A 35 -1.00 -4.61 10.44
CA LEU A 35 -0.76 -4.95 9.04
C LEU A 35 -0.86 -3.71 8.15
N TYR A 36 -1.83 -2.84 8.40
CA TYR A 36 -1.93 -1.57 7.66
C TYR A 36 -0.73 -0.65 7.92
N SER A 37 -0.27 -0.55 9.17
CA SER A 37 0.96 0.17 9.50
C SER A 37 2.17 -0.39 8.73
N LEU A 38 2.30 -1.72 8.64
CA LEU A 38 3.34 -2.36 7.84
C LEU A 38 3.23 -2.02 6.35
N MET A 39 2.01 -2.07 5.79
CA MET A 39 1.75 -1.73 4.39
C MET A 39 2.14 -0.28 4.08
N THR A 40 1.84 0.67 4.96
CA THR A 40 2.23 2.08 4.76
C THR A 40 3.75 2.27 4.72
N LYS A 41 4.51 1.52 5.54
CA LYS A 41 5.98 1.51 5.50
C LYS A 41 6.50 0.92 4.19
N CYS A 42 5.88 -0.15 3.68
CA CYS A 42 6.21 -0.73 2.37
C CYS A 42 5.93 0.23 1.21
N TRP A 43 4.95 1.13 1.36
CA TRP A 43 4.57 2.13 0.35
C TRP A 43 5.28 3.47 0.49
N ALA A 44 6.38 3.52 1.27
CA ALA A 44 7.22 4.69 1.37
C ALA A 44 7.69 5.15 -0.03
N TYR A 45 7.60 6.47 -0.26
CA TYR A 45 8.07 7.09 -1.50
C TYR A 45 9.55 6.80 -1.72
N ASP A 46 10.35 7.04 -0.68
CA ASP A 46 11.77 6.70 -0.65
C ASP A 46 11.96 5.17 -0.54
N PRO A 47 12.59 4.52 -1.53
CA PRO A 47 12.85 3.09 -1.49
C PRO A 47 13.76 2.68 -0.32
N SER A 48 14.62 3.58 0.17
CA SER A 48 15.53 3.32 1.30
C SER A 48 14.78 3.20 2.63
N LYS A 49 13.58 3.79 2.73
CA LYS A 49 12.72 3.72 3.91
C LYS A 49 11.82 2.48 3.91
N ARG A 50 11.81 1.71 2.83
CA ARG A 50 10.99 0.49 2.75
C ARG A 50 11.67 -0.60 3.57
N PRO A 51 10.93 -1.26 4.48
CA PRO A 51 11.48 -2.35 5.28
C PRO A 51 11.92 -3.50 4.38
N ARG A 52 12.99 -4.19 4.79
CA ARG A 52 13.46 -5.40 4.13
C ARG A 52 12.51 -6.55 4.41
N PHE A 53 12.47 -7.54 3.53
CA PHE A 53 11.61 -8.72 3.71
C PHE A 53 11.89 -9.48 5.02
N THR A 54 13.15 -9.46 5.48
CA THR A 54 13.55 -10.03 6.78
C THR A 54 12.88 -9.32 7.96
N GLU A 55 12.71 -7.99 7.87
CA GLU A 55 12.03 -7.17 8.88
C GLU A 55 10.51 -7.35 8.81
N LEU A 56 9.97 -7.57 7.62
CA LEU A 56 8.55 -7.91 7.44
C LEU A 56 8.22 -9.24 8.13
N LYS A 57 9.07 -10.26 7.95
CA LYS A 57 8.87 -11.59 8.55
C LYS A 57 8.91 -11.59 10.07
N THR A 58 9.54 -10.59 10.69
CA THR A 58 9.61 -10.45 12.16
C THR A 58 8.48 -9.60 12.73
N GLN A 59 7.78 -8.82 11.91
CA GLN A 59 6.64 -7.98 12.31
C GLN A 59 5.27 -8.61 12.02
N LEU A 60 5.25 -9.78 11.38
CA LEU A 60 4.10 -10.63 11.09
C LEU A 60 4.14 -11.88 11.97
#